data_AF-F6GY92-F1
#
_entry.id   AF-F6GY92-F1
#
_cell.length_a   1.000
_cell.length_b   1.000
_cell.length_c   1.000
_cell.angle_alpha   90.00
_cell.angle_beta   90.00
_cell.angle_gamma   90.00
#
_symmetry.space_group_name_H-M   'P 1'
#
loop_
_entity.id
_entity.type
_entity.pdbx_description
1 polymer ?
#
loop_
_entity_poly.entity_id
_entity_poly.type
_entity_poly.pdbx_seq_one_letter_code
_entity_poly.pdbx_strand_id
1 'polypeptide(L)' 'MVVFVGEKRDTDYEDLLVGLHKTIILRGLVEYGSEKLLRHEDSFKREDMIPQDSPNIAFEEEGYEALDISAALLTLRIK' A
#
# COMPACT_ATOMS: atom_id res chain seq x y z
N MET A 1 -1.62 -3.14 14.85
CA MET A 1 -2.68 -2.94 13.85
C MET A 1 -2.04 -3.00 12.48
N VAL A 2 -2.65 -3.75 11.57
CA VAL A 2 -2.17 -3.94 10.18
C VAL A 2 -3.23 -3.39 9.26
N VAL A 3 -2.82 -2.62 8.26
CA VAL A 3 -3.70 -2.07 7.23
C VAL A 3 -3.30 -2.70 5.90
N PHE A 4 -4.27 -3.18 5.16
CA PHE A 4 -4.09 -3.67 3.80
C PHE A 4 -4.61 -2.61 2.84
N VAL A 5 -3.79 -2.19 1.89
CA VAL A 5 -4.14 -1.19 0.89
C VAL A 5 -3.79 -1.69 -0.51
N GLY A 6 -4.54 -1.25 -1.51
CA GLY A 6 -4.22 -1.53 -2.91
C GLY A 6 -3.17 -0.54 -3.43
N GLU A 7 -2.39 -0.97 -4.42
CA GLU A 7 -1.47 -0.06 -5.13
C GLU A 7 -2.20 1.07 -5.87
N LYS A 8 -3.36 0.78 -6.45
CA LYS A 8 -4.20 1.77 -7.13
C LYS A 8 -5.08 2.49 -6.12
N ARG A 9 -4.87 3.80 -6.03
CA ARG A 9 -5.31 4.64 -4.91
C ARG A 9 -6.68 5.23 -5.21
N ASP A 10 -7.57 5.14 -4.23
CA ASP A 10 -8.88 5.81 -4.28
C ASP A 10 -8.91 7.10 -3.45
N THR A 11 -8.01 7.21 -2.46
CA THR A 11 -8.02 8.30 -1.47
C THR A 11 -6.64 8.91 -1.24
N ASP A 12 -6.58 10.24 -1.22
CA ASP A 12 -5.34 11.05 -1.06
C ASP A 12 -4.64 10.84 0.31
N TYR A 13 -5.24 10.09 1.23
CA TYR A 13 -4.79 9.94 2.62
C TYR A 13 -4.05 8.65 2.93
N GLU A 14 -3.97 7.69 2.01
CA GLU A 14 -3.41 6.36 2.33
C GLU A 14 -1.91 6.42 2.62
N ASP A 15 -1.14 7.26 1.93
CA ASP A 15 0.29 7.45 2.19
C ASP A 15 0.58 8.07 3.57
N LEU A 16 -0.36 8.83 4.14
CA LEU A 16 -0.22 9.41 5.47
C LEU A 16 -0.37 8.35 6.58
N LEU A 17 -1.05 7.23 6.28
CA LEU A 17 -1.27 6.13 7.23
C LEU A 17 -0.04 5.22 7.38
N VAL A 18 0.83 5.21 6.36
CA VAL A 18 1.95 4.28 6.23
C VAL A 18 3.06 4.49 7.29
N GLY A 19 3.07 5.65 7.94
CA GLY A 19 4.03 5.99 9.01
C GLY A 19 3.59 5.57 10.42
N LEU A 20 2.29 5.46 10.66
CA LEU A 20 1.71 5.17 11.98
C LEU A 20 1.34 3.69 12.15
N HIS A 21 0.99 3.02 11.05
CA HIS A 21 0.57 1.62 11.04
C HIS A 21 1.47 0.77 10.14
N LYS A 22 1.54 -0.52 10.46
CA LYS A 22 2.17 -1.50 9.57
C LYS A 22 1.21 -1.72 8.40
N THR A 23 1.72 -1.54 7.18
CA THR A 23 0.93 -1.50 5.97
C THR A 23 1.41 -2.57 5.00
N ILE A 24 0.47 -3.32 4.43
CA ILE A 24 0.73 -4.26 3.34
C ILE A 24 0.08 -3.67 2.09
N ILE A 25 0.90 -3.39 1.08
CA ILE A 25 0.48 -2.83 -0.20
C ILE A 25 0.36 -3.98 -1.21
N LEU A 26 -0.87 -4.23 -1.66
CA LEU A 26 -1.23 -5.29 -2.60
C LEU A 26 -1.16 -4.75 -4.03
N ARG A 27 -0.11 -5.14 -4.76
CA ARG A 27 0.23 -4.63 -6.10
C ARG A 27 -0.34 -5.48 -7.22
N GLY A 28 -1.07 -4.84 -8.14
CA GLY A 28 -1.77 -5.54 -9.22
C GLY A 28 -3.09 -6.20 -8.81
N LEU A 29 -3.58 -6.00 -7.58
CA LEU A 29 -4.87 -6.54 -7.13
C LEU A 29 -6.04 -5.83 -7.84
N VAL A 30 -5.84 -4.54 -8.09
CA VAL A 30 -6.84 -3.64 -8.64
C VAL A 30 -6.27 -3.04 -9.91
N GLU A 31 -6.95 -3.29 -11.03
CA GLU A 31 -6.54 -2.80 -12.36
C GLU A 31 -6.77 -1.29 -12.52
N TYR A 32 -7.80 -0.76 -11.86
CA TYR A 32 -8.16 0.66 -11.89
C TYR A 32 -8.61 1.18 -10.51
N GLY A 33 -8.04 2.29 -10.06
CA GLY A 33 -8.48 3.07 -8.88
C GLY A 33 -9.28 4.31 -9.29
N SER A 34 -9.03 5.43 -8.62
CA SER A 34 -9.69 6.72 -8.89
C SER A 34 -9.19 7.44 -10.15
N GLU A 35 -8.22 6.89 -10.89
CA GLU A 35 -7.67 7.53 -12.09
C GLU A 35 -8.64 7.58 -13.29
N LYS A 36 -9.76 6.82 -13.24
CA LYS A 36 -10.92 7.03 -14.14
C LYS A 36 -11.76 8.26 -13.74
N LEU A 37 -11.52 8.83 -12.57
CA LEU A 37 -12.02 10.12 -12.11
C LEU A 37 -10.92 11.19 -12.32
N LEU A 38 -11.26 12.47 -12.17
CA LEU A 38 -10.40 13.64 -12.53
C LEU A 38 -9.05 13.75 -11.78
N ARG A 39 -8.67 12.77 -10.96
CA ARG A 39 -7.44 12.79 -10.14
C ARG A 39 -6.46 11.75 -10.67
N HIS A 40 -5.56 12.20 -11.54
CA HIS A 40 -4.47 11.39 -12.09
C HIS A 40 -3.28 11.31 -11.13
N GLU A 41 -2.48 10.24 -11.18
CA GLU A 41 -1.28 10.05 -10.34
C GLU A 41 -0.27 11.23 -10.43
N ASP A 42 -0.26 11.96 -11.56
CA ASP A 42 0.58 13.15 -11.77
C ASP A 42 0.05 14.43 -11.10
N SER A 43 -1.17 14.40 -10.57
CA SER A 43 -1.82 15.57 -9.95
C SER A 43 -1.35 15.80 -8.51
N PHE A 44 -0.68 14.80 -7.93
CA PHE A 44 -0.22 14.83 -6.54
C PHE A 44 1.29 14.93 -6.48
N LYS A 45 1.77 15.98 -5.82
CA LYS A 45 3.19 16.17 -5.54
C LYS A 45 3.65 15.06 -4.60
N ARG A 46 4.53 14.19 -5.10
CA ARG A 46 5.15 13.07 -4.37
C ARG A 46 6.10 13.50 -3.24
N GLU A 47 6.19 14.80 -2.96
CA GLU A 47 7.14 15.41 -2.03
C GLU A 47 6.76 15.18 -0.56
N ASP A 48 5.47 15.01 -0.24
CA ASP A 48 4.97 14.67 1.10
C ASP A 48 4.82 13.14 1.31
N MET A 49 5.25 12.33 0.35
CA MET A 49 5.16 10.88 0.43
C MET A 49 6.17 10.31 1.43
N ILE A 50 5.70 9.39 2.26
CA ILE A 50 6.58 8.59 3.12
C ILE A 50 7.50 7.75 2.21
N PRO A 51 8.82 7.67 2.53
CA PRO A 51 9.72 6.79 1.82
C PRO A 51 9.15 5.37 1.77
N GLN A 52 9.00 4.84 0.56
CA GLN A 52 8.51 3.47 0.34
C GLN A 52 9.44 2.41 0.97
N ASP A 53 10.67 2.79 1.32
CA ASP A 53 11.65 1.97 2.07
C ASP A 53 11.48 2.04 3.60
N SER A 54 10.24 2.13 4.08
CA SER A 54 9.93 2.10 5.52
C SER A 54 9.85 0.65 6.02
N PRO A 55 10.41 0.32 7.21
CA PRO A 55 10.28 -1.01 7.80
C PRO A 55 8.85 -1.36 8.24
N ASN A 56 7.91 -0.41 8.10
CA ASN A 56 6.49 -0.60 8.35
C ASN A 56 5.70 -0.92 7.08
N ILE A 57 6.35 -1.05 5.93
CA ILE A 57 5.74 -1.36 4.64
C ILE A 57 6.20 -2.73 4.17
N ALA A 58 5.25 -3.55 3.71
CA ALA A 58 5.52 -4.73 2.90
C ALA A 58 4.70 -4.64 1.61
N PHE A 59 5.23 -5.22 0.55
CA PHE A 59 4.58 -5.29 -0.76
C PHE A 59 4.32 -6.75 -1.08
N GLU A 60 3.13 -7.06 -1.59
CA GLU A 60 2.80 -8.37 -2.16
C GLU A 60 2.42 -8.18 -3.63
N GLU A 61 3.07 -8.95 -4.50
CA GLU A 61 2.89 -8.92 -5.95
C GLU A 61 2.35 -10.28 -6.41
N GLU A 62 1.19 -10.27 -7.07
CA GLU A 62 0.56 -11.40 -7.77
C GLU A 62 0.17 -12.65 -6.93
N GLY A 63 0.62 -12.77 -5.68
CA GLY A 63 0.21 -13.79 -4.70
C GLY A 63 -0.62 -13.19 -3.57
N TYR A 64 -1.94 -13.45 -3.57
CA TYR A 64 -2.86 -13.01 -2.51
C TYR A 64 -3.35 -14.17 -1.64
N GLU A 65 -2.65 -15.30 -1.69
CA GLU A 65 -3.04 -16.45 -0.89
C GLU A 65 -2.69 -16.22 0.57
N ALA A 66 -3.28 -17.04 1.45
CA ALA A 66 -3.04 -16.93 2.89
C ALA A 66 -1.55 -17.10 3.25
N LEU A 67 -0.79 -17.83 2.44
CA LEU A 67 0.65 -18.04 2.63
C LEU A 67 1.45 -16.77 2.33
N ASP A 68 1.11 -16.07 1.24
CA ASP A 68 1.78 -14.83 0.81
C ASP A 68 1.53 -13.73 1.83
N ILE A 69 0.26 -13.54 2.21
CA ILE A 69 -0.13 -12.58 3.25
C ILE A 69 0.57 -12.89 4.59
N SER A 70 0.70 -14.17 4.94
CA SER A 70 1.41 -14.58 6.16
C SER A 70 2.90 -14.24 6.08
N ALA A 71 3.54 -14.35 4.91
CA ALA A 71 4.93 -13.99 4.71
C ALA A 71 5.15 -12.46 4.82
N ALA A 72 4.26 -11.64 4.24
CA ALA A 72 4.27 -10.19 4.44
C ALA A 72 4.15 -9.79 5.92
N LEU A 73 3.23 -10.42 6.66
CA LEU A 73 3.04 -10.14 8.09
C LEU A 73 4.29 -10.46 8.92
N LEU A 74 4.98 -11.55 8.59
CA LEU A 74 6.26 -11.91 9.22
C LEU A 74 7.37 -10.92 8.88
N THR A 75 7.43 -10.45 7.63
CA THR A 75 8.38 -9.41 7.20
C THR A 75 8.20 -8.11 8.00
N LEU A 76 6.95 -7.78 8.30
CA LEU A 76 6.57 -6.66 9.16
C LEU A 76 6.79 -6.94 10.66
N ARG A 77 7.32 -8.10 11.04
CA ARG A 77 7.56 -8.54 12.43
C ARG A 77 6.31 -8.52 13.29
N ILE A 78 5.17 -8.86 12.70
CA ILE A 78 3.89 -8.99 13.40
C ILE A 78 3.77 -10.44 13.86
N LYS A 79 3.49 -10.63 15.15
CA LYS A 79 3.33 -11.95 15.78
C LYS A 79 1.86 -12.33 15.85
#